data_AF-A0A382BNK1-F1
#
_entry.id   AF-A0A382BNK1-F1
#
_cell.length_a   1.000
_cell.length_b   1.000
_cell.length_c   1.000
_cell.angle_alpha   90.00
_cell.angle_beta   90.00
_cell.angle_gamma   90.00
#
_symmetry.space_group_name_H-M   'P 1'
#
loop_
_entity.id
_entity.type
_entity.pdbx_description
1 polymer ?
#
loop_
_entity_poly.entity_id
_entity_poly.type
_entity_poly.pdbx_seq_one_letter_code
_entity_poly.pdbx_strand_id
1 'polypeptide(L)' 'MLSAKLKGLDRDLSRLVLGCDNQSDSDHAFVMFDHFFESGGNVFDTAFIYN' A
#
# COMPACT_ATOMS: atom_id res chain seq x y z
N MET A 1 -4.66 2.05 -12.41
CA MET A 1 -3.77 2.90 -11.59
C MET A 1 -2.50 3.27 -12.38
N LEU A 2 -1.89 4.44 -12.14
CA LEU A 2 -0.57 4.76 -12.73
C LEU A 2 0.53 3.96 -12.04
N SER A 3 1.44 3.36 -12.81
CA SER A 3 2.56 2.58 -12.30
C SER A 3 3.93 3.16 -12.65
N ALA A 4 4.95 2.74 -11.91
CA ALA A 4 6.36 3.07 -12.11
C ALA A 4 7.21 1.79 -12.02
N LYS A 5 8.29 1.74 -12.81
CA LYS A 5 9.33 0.72 -12.69
C LYS A 5 10.45 1.24 -11.79
N LEU A 6 10.93 0.41 -10.87
CA LEU A 6 12.12 0.69 -10.08
C LEU A 6 13.23 -0.27 -10.49
N LYS A 7 14.46 0.25 -10.63
CA LYS A 7 15.62 -0.56 -11.00
C LYS A 7 15.82 -1.68 -9.96
N GLY A 8 15.91 -2.92 -10.43
CA GLY A 8 16.09 -4.10 -9.58
C GLY A 8 14.79 -4.75 -9.10
N LEU A 9 13.61 -4.24 -9.52
CA LEU A 9 12.32 -4.88 -9.29
C LEU A 9 11.63 -5.17 -10.63
N ASP A 10 11.18 -6.41 -10.80
CA ASP A 10 10.51 -6.85 -12.04
C ASP A 10 9.03 -6.43 -12.09
N ARG A 11 8.47 -6.02 -10.95
CA ARG A 11 7.07 -5.63 -10.82
C ARG A 11 6.86 -4.15 -11.12
N ASP A 12 5.74 -3.85 -11.75
CA ASP A 12 5.22 -2.48 -11.85
C ASP A 12 4.67 -2.06 -10.49
N LEU A 13 5.16 -0.95 -9.96
CA LEU A 13 4.77 -0.42 -8.66
C LEU A 13 3.73 0.68 -8.83
N SER A 14 2.69 0.68 -8.01
CA SER A 14 1.77 1.81 -7.91
C SER A 14 2.54 3.10 -7.59
N ARG A 15 2.20 4.20 -8.29
CA ARG A 15 2.75 5.53 -7.97
C ARG A 15 2.17 6.15 -6.69
N LEU A 16 1.06 5.61 -6.19
CA LEU A 16 0.50 5.95 -4.89
C LEU A 16 0.86 4.83 -3.91
N VAL A 17 1.35 5.20 -2.74
CA VAL A 17 1.70 4.29 -1.65
C VAL A 17 0.65 4.42 -0.56
N LEU A 18 0.17 3.31 -0.03
CA LEU A 18 -0.74 3.30 1.12
C LEU A 18 0.07 3.19 2.41
N GLY A 19 -0.05 4.19 3.29
CA GLY A 19 0.46 4.11 4.66
C GLY A 19 -0.40 3.18 5.51
N CYS A 20 0.22 2.23 6.20
CA CYS A 20 -0.47 1.33 7.13
C CYS A 20 -0.53 1.88 8.57
N ASP A 21 -0.34 3.18 8.76
CA ASP A 21 -0.47 3.86 10.05
C ASP A 21 -1.92 4.31 10.32
N ASN A 22 -2.18 4.68 11.58
CA ASN A 22 -3.40 5.35 12.03
C ASN A 22 -4.75 4.68 11.67
N GLN A 23 -4.76 3.35 11.53
CA GLN A 23 -5.99 2.58 11.36
C GLN A 23 -6.69 2.43 12.71
N SER A 24 -8.02 2.59 12.73
CA SER A 24 -8.80 2.54 13.98
C SER A 24 -8.79 1.15 14.62
N ASP A 25 -8.86 0.11 13.79
CA ASP A 25 -8.76 -1.30 14.17
C ASP A 25 -8.34 -2.14 12.95
N SER A 26 -8.18 -3.45 13.15
CA SER A 26 -7.77 -4.38 12.09
C SER A 26 -8.81 -4.56 10.99
N ASP A 27 -10.10 -4.52 11.31
CA ASP A 27 -11.16 -4.71 10.32
C ASP A 27 -11.21 -3.50 9.37
N HIS A 28 -11.13 -2.29 9.92
CA HIS A 28 -10.98 -1.07 9.16
C HIS A 28 -9.73 -1.10 8.28
N ALA A 29 -8.59 -1.50 8.84
CA ALA A 29 -7.34 -1.62 8.09
C ALA A 29 -7.49 -2.57 6.89
N PHE A 30 -8.01 -3.77 7.10
CA PHE A 30 -8.13 -4.77 6.04
C PHE A 30 -9.09 -4.34 4.93
N VAL A 31 -10.22 -3.72 5.26
CA VAL A 31 -11.12 -3.16 4.24
C VAL A 31 -10.43 -2.10 3.39
N MET A 32 -9.63 -1.22 4.01
CA MET A 32 -8.88 -0.20 3.28
C MET A 32 -7.78 -0.81 2.40
N PHE A 33 -7.09 -1.85 2.89
CA PHE A 33 -6.03 -2.53 2.17
C PHE A 33 -6.56 -3.31 0.96
N ASP A 34 -7.66 -4.04 1.15
CA ASP A 34 -8.33 -4.77 0.07
C ASP A 34 -8.83 -3.80 -1.00
N HIS A 35 -9.51 -2.71 -0.60
CA HIS A 35 -9.99 -1.71 -1.54
C HIS A 35 -8.85 -1.07 -2.36
N PHE A 36 -7.74 -0.75 -1.71
CA PHE A 36 -6.55 -0.21 -2.39
C PHE A 36 -5.96 -1.23 -3.37
N PHE A 37 -5.82 -2.48 -2.96
CA PHE A 37 -5.27 -3.54 -3.80
C PHE A 37 -6.15 -3.85 -5.01
N GLU A 38 -7.47 -3.98 -4.81
CA GLU A 38 -8.45 -4.21 -5.87
C GLU A 38 -8.51 -3.05 -6.87
N SER A 39 -8.23 -1.82 -6.42
CA SER A 39 -8.10 -0.63 -7.27
C SER A 39 -6.79 -0.58 -8.09
N GLY A 40 -5.91 -1.58 -7.92
CA GLY A 40 -4.63 -1.72 -8.59
C GLY A 40 -3.43 -1.20 -7.81
N GLY A 41 -3.61 -0.84 -6.54
CA GLY A 41 -2.54 -0.49 -5.61
C GLY A 41 -1.72 -1.71 -5.21
N ASN A 42 -0.41 -1.55 -5.04
CA ASN A 42 0.45 -2.68 -4.67
C ASN A 42 1.70 -2.31 -3.88
N VAL A 43 1.76 -1.08 -3.36
CA VAL A 43 2.86 -0.60 -2.50
C VAL A 43 2.26 -0.14 -1.18
N PHE A 44 2.68 -0.79 -0.11
CA PHE A 44 2.29 -0.49 1.26
C PHE A 44 3.53 -0.03 2.03
N ASP A 45 3.40 1.08 2.74
CA ASP A 45 4.45 1.59 3.62
C ASP A 45 4.20 1.09 5.05
N THR A 46 5.20 0.42 5.63
CA THR A 46 5.13 -0.24 6.96
C THR A 46 6.36 0.04 7.80
N ALA A 47 6.18 0.20 9.11
CA ALA A 47 7.25 0.32 10.09
C ALA A 47 6.97 -0.50 11.36
N PHE A 48 8.01 -0.88 12.10
CA PHE A 48 7.85 -1.50 13.42
C PHE A 48 7.23 -0.51 14.43
N ILE A 49 7.62 0.76 14.33
CA ILE A 49 7.05 1.91 15.06
C ILE A 49 6.97 3.06 14.05
N TYR A 50 5.80 3.69 13.92
CA TYR A 50 5.60 4.87 13.07
C TYR A 50 5.88 6.21 13.77
N ASN A 51 5.92 6.22 15.11
CA ASN A 51 6.18 7.39 15.96
C ASN A 51 7.69 7.69 16.11
#